data_AF-A0AAU0W171-F1
#
_entry.id   AF-A0AAU0W171-F1
#
_cell.length_a   1.000
_cell.length_b   1.000
_cell.length_c   1.000
_cell.angle_alpha   90.00
_cell.angle_beta   90.00
_cell.angle_gamma   90.00
#
_symmetry.space_group_name_H-M   'P 1'
#
loop_
_entity.id
_entity.type
_entity.pdbx_description
1 polymer ?
#
loop_
_entity_poly.entity_id
_entity_poly.type
_entity_poly.pdbx_seq_one_letter_code
_entity_poly.pdbx_strand_id
1 'polypeptide(L)'
;MPKNPPESMQHHLRQRLNAHTTEHWPQLTRVHVRFRTGFAYVDGELKDGERLPLCRLRFTGVLHTWGFALYEAGNDSYRDDILPSGLSAGSAEEALDCACDFYLAPHPPGGPRPTRVPAGLVLLVGPPACGKTSFVRALIAHGQIDEDAVVSSDEIRTELFGTSPADADLDAADARIFEERDRRIVARLAAGQTAVAESTNVTPQARARLIAIARRFNAPVTMLRFTLDLGLLLQQHAERGRTDITAAEVRAYAAVMARHAGADQLRTEGANAVHDVPGRPQGATPAEAAAHFSFT
;
A
#
# COMPACT_ATOMS: atom_id res chain seq x y z
N MET A 1 -2.85 -27.85 -30.04
CA MET A 1 -1.97 -26.68 -29.77
C MET A 1 -2.66 -25.44 -30.31
N PRO A 2 -2.72 -24.32 -29.56
CA PRO A 2 -3.34 -23.11 -30.06
C PRO A 2 -2.55 -22.60 -31.28
N LYS A 3 -3.25 -22.36 -32.39
CA LYS A 3 -2.65 -21.81 -33.61
C LYS A 3 -2.37 -20.33 -33.38
N ASN A 4 -1.32 -19.81 -34.01
CA ASN A 4 -1.12 -18.36 -34.05
C ASN A 4 -2.35 -17.68 -34.67
N PRO A 5 -2.69 -16.46 -34.22
CA PRO A 5 -3.70 -15.65 -34.88
C PRO A 5 -3.30 -15.39 -36.34
N PRO A 6 -4.27 -15.14 -37.25
CA PRO A 6 -4.00 -14.83 -38.65
C PRO A 6 -3.00 -13.67 -38.80
N GLU A 7 -2.21 -13.66 -39.87
CA GLU A 7 -1.17 -12.63 -40.09
C GLU A 7 -1.72 -11.21 -40.10
N SER A 8 -2.92 -11.00 -40.66
CA SER A 8 -3.62 -9.71 -40.63
C SER A 8 -3.90 -9.24 -39.20
N MET A 9 -4.29 -10.14 -38.31
CA MET A 9 -4.51 -9.85 -36.90
C MET A 9 -3.18 -9.58 -36.17
N GLN A 10 -2.12 -10.31 -36.51
CA GLN A 10 -0.78 -10.03 -35.97
C GLN A 10 -0.30 -8.63 -36.35
N HIS A 11 -0.50 -8.24 -37.60
CA HIS A 11 -0.15 -6.90 -38.09
C HIS A 11 -0.97 -5.82 -37.38
N HIS A 12 -2.29 -6.01 -37.28
CA HIS A 12 -3.18 -5.06 -36.63
C HIS A 12 -2.90 -4.93 -35.12
N LEU A 13 -2.57 -6.03 -34.44
CA LEU A 13 -2.16 -6.01 -33.03
C LEU A 13 -0.89 -5.17 -32.83
N ARG A 14 0.12 -5.35 -33.68
CA ARG A 14 1.36 -4.55 -33.62
C ARG A 14 1.08 -3.07 -33.80
N GLN A 15 0.24 -2.70 -34.76
CA GLN A 15 -0.13 -1.31 -35.02
C GLN A 15 -0.85 -0.70 -33.83
N ARG A 16 -1.88 -1.38 -33.30
CA ARG A 16 -2.66 -0.92 -32.15
C ARG A 16 -1.79 -0.70 -30.91
N LEU A 17 -0.97 -1.69 -30.56
CA LEU A 17 -0.10 -1.57 -29.39
C LEU A 17 0.93 -0.45 -29.54
N ASN A 18 1.54 -0.28 -30.73
CA ASN A 18 2.49 0.83 -30.95
C ASN A 18 1.82 2.21 -30.97
N ALA A 19 0.59 2.31 -31.52
CA ALA A 19 -0.18 3.55 -31.44
C ALA A 19 -0.52 3.90 -29.99
N HIS A 20 -0.99 2.91 -29.22
CA HIS A 20 -1.30 3.06 -27.80
C HIS A 20 -0.08 3.44 -26.97
N THR A 21 1.07 2.81 -27.23
CA THR A 21 2.37 3.18 -26.61
C THR A 21 2.73 4.63 -26.88
N THR A 22 2.62 5.09 -28.12
CA THR A 22 2.94 6.49 -28.48
C THR A 22 2.06 7.48 -27.71
N GLU A 23 0.80 7.14 -27.47
CA GLU A 23 -0.17 8.01 -26.80
C GLU A 23 -0.04 7.97 -25.26
N HIS A 24 0.23 6.81 -24.67
CA HIS A 24 0.11 6.61 -23.22
C HIS A 24 1.46 6.37 -22.49
N TRP A 25 2.53 6.00 -23.21
CA TRP A 25 3.78 5.51 -22.63
C TRP A 25 5.01 6.23 -23.19
N PRO A 26 5.20 7.52 -22.87
CA PRO A 26 6.30 8.33 -23.41
C PRO A 26 7.69 7.87 -22.97
N GLN A 27 7.80 6.93 -22.03
CA GLN A 27 9.05 6.28 -21.62
C GLN A 27 9.52 5.24 -22.66
N LEU A 28 8.60 4.69 -23.46
CA LEU A 28 8.89 3.74 -24.51
C LEU A 28 9.04 4.44 -25.86
N THR A 29 10.05 4.03 -26.61
CA THR A 29 10.19 4.39 -28.02
C THR A 29 9.16 3.63 -28.87
N ARG A 30 8.91 2.36 -28.54
CA ARG A 30 7.95 1.47 -29.20
C ARG A 30 7.80 0.15 -28.44
N VAL A 31 6.91 -0.72 -28.92
CA VAL A 31 6.79 -2.11 -28.47
C VAL A 31 7.02 -3.12 -29.59
N HIS A 32 7.72 -4.20 -29.25
CA HIS A 32 8.00 -5.33 -30.13
C HIS A 32 7.08 -6.48 -29.82
N VAL A 33 6.38 -6.99 -30.85
CA VAL A 33 5.45 -8.10 -30.67
C VAL A 33 5.88 -9.30 -31.51
N ARG A 34 6.24 -10.39 -30.82
CA ARG A 34 6.68 -11.67 -31.41
C ARG A 34 5.62 -12.75 -31.19
N PHE A 35 5.27 -13.51 -32.21
CA PHE A 35 4.26 -14.57 -32.10
C PHE A 35 4.88 -15.96 -32.07
N ARG A 36 4.47 -16.79 -31.11
CA ARG A 36 4.91 -18.19 -31.01
C ARG A 36 3.82 -19.03 -30.35
N THR A 37 3.41 -20.09 -31.02
CA THR A 37 2.51 -21.13 -30.50
C THR A 37 1.21 -20.60 -29.85
N GLY A 38 0.54 -19.65 -30.51
CA GLY A 38 -0.71 -19.06 -30.03
C GLY A 38 -0.54 -17.93 -29.01
N PHE A 39 0.68 -17.49 -28.77
CA PHE A 39 0.98 -16.37 -27.88
C PHE A 39 1.65 -15.22 -28.63
N ALA A 40 1.37 -13.99 -28.19
CA ALA A 40 2.10 -12.78 -28.54
C ALA A 40 2.94 -12.34 -27.34
N TYR A 41 4.26 -12.25 -27.52
CA TYR A 41 5.22 -11.78 -26.52
C TYR A 41 5.48 -10.31 -26.80
N VAL A 42 5.30 -9.46 -25.79
CA VAL A 42 5.40 -8.01 -25.90
C VAL A 42 6.60 -7.53 -25.10
N ASP A 43 7.56 -6.91 -25.79
CA ASP A 43 8.76 -6.32 -25.21
C ASP A 43 8.73 -4.80 -25.47
N GLY A 44 8.95 -3.97 -24.45
CA GLY A 44 9.10 -2.52 -24.57
C GLY A 44 10.53 -2.12 -24.94
N GLU A 45 10.71 -1.16 -25.84
CA GLU A 45 12.01 -0.54 -26.13
C GLU A 45 12.09 0.82 -25.43
N LEU A 46 13.00 0.95 -24.46
CA LEU A 46 13.25 2.20 -23.72
C LEU A 46 13.97 3.24 -24.59
N LYS A 47 14.05 4.49 -24.12
CA LYS A 47 14.73 5.58 -24.85
C LYS A 47 16.24 5.38 -25.01
N ASP A 48 16.86 4.63 -24.12
CA ASP A 48 18.27 4.24 -24.19
C ASP A 48 18.50 3.00 -25.08
N GLY A 49 17.44 2.41 -25.63
CA GLY A 49 17.47 1.24 -26.50
C GLY A 49 17.41 -0.10 -25.77
N GLU A 50 17.33 -0.12 -24.43
CA GLU A 50 17.14 -1.36 -23.67
C GLU A 50 15.78 -2.00 -23.99
N ARG A 51 15.76 -3.34 -24.08
CA ARG A 51 14.53 -4.12 -24.26
C ARG A 51 14.07 -4.73 -22.96
N LEU A 52 12.88 -4.36 -22.53
CA LEU A 52 12.24 -4.85 -21.33
C LEU A 52 11.08 -5.79 -21.69
N PRO A 53 11.12 -7.08 -21.29
CA PRO A 53 9.97 -7.95 -21.47
C PRO A 53 8.82 -7.49 -20.57
N LEU A 54 7.62 -7.30 -21.15
CA LEU A 54 6.47 -6.73 -20.44
C LEU A 54 5.43 -7.80 -20.12
N CYS A 55 4.83 -8.40 -21.15
CA CYS A 55 3.74 -9.35 -20.97
C CYS A 55 3.64 -10.34 -22.14
N ARG A 56 2.81 -11.37 -21.93
CA ARG A 56 2.47 -12.37 -22.93
C ARG A 56 0.95 -12.46 -23.05
N LEU A 57 0.48 -12.32 -24.29
CA LEU A 57 -0.93 -12.36 -24.65
C LEU A 57 -1.28 -13.71 -25.27
N ARG A 58 -2.24 -14.44 -24.70
CA ARG A 58 -2.73 -15.72 -25.21
C ARG A 58 -3.90 -15.51 -26.15
N PHE A 59 -3.78 -15.99 -27.38
CA PHE A 59 -4.88 -16.01 -28.33
C PHE A 59 -5.86 -17.13 -27.97
N THR A 60 -7.13 -16.77 -27.74
CA THR A 60 -8.20 -17.71 -27.37
C THR A 60 -9.16 -18.01 -28.52
N GLY A 61 -8.97 -17.41 -29.69
CA GLY A 61 -9.89 -17.48 -30.83
C GLY A 61 -10.93 -16.36 -30.88
N VAL A 62 -11.02 -15.54 -29.83
CA VAL A 62 -11.92 -14.38 -29.77
C VAL A 62 -11.17 -13.13 -30.24
N LEU A 63 -11.76 -12.39 -31.18
CA LEU A 63 -11.21 -11.13 -31.65
C LEU A 63 -11.11 -10.12 -30.50
N HIS A 64 -9.98 -9.41 -30.44
CA HIS A 64 -9.68 -8.34 -29.47
C HIS A 64 -9.62 -8.75 -27.99
N THR A 65 -9.82 -10.02 -27.64
CA THR A 65 -9.73 -10.51 -26.25
C THR A 65 -8.56 -11.49 -26.11
N TRP A 66 -7.63 -11.17 -25.21
CA TRP A 66 -6.40 -11.91 -25.01
C TRP A 66 -6.27 -12.33 -23.56
N GLY A 67 -5.88 -13.59 -23.32
CA GLY A 67 -5.46 -14.02 -22.00
C GLY A 67 -4.16 -13.32 -21.61
N PHE A 68 -4.04 -12.88 -20.36
CA PHE A 68 -2.94 -12.04 -19.90
C PHE A 68 -1.97 -12.78 -18.99
N ALA A 69 -0.67 -12.58 -19.22
CA ALA A 69 0.38 -13.03 -18.33
C ALA A 69 1.47 -11.94 -18.22
N LEU A 70 1.88 -11.63 -17.00
CA LEU A 70 2.94 -10.67 -16.70
C LEU A 70 4.30 -11.37 -16.77
N TYR A 71 5.34 -10.64 -17.19
CA TYR A 71 6.70 -11.15 -17.12
C TYR A 71 7.19 -11.28 -15.67
N GLU A 72 8.17 -12.16 -15.43
CA GLU A 72 8.81 -12.31 -14.12
C GLU A 72 10.31 -12.43 -14.30
N ALA A 73 11.04 -11.38 -13.94
CA ALA A 73 12.49 -11.33 -14.10
C ALA A 73 13.22 -12.43 -13.30
N GLY A 74 12.69 -12.83 -12.15
CA GLY A 74 13.35 -13.81 -11.27
C GLY A 74 13.57 -15.18 -11.90
N ASN A 75 12.66 -15.60 -12.79
CA ASN A 75 12.69 -16.92 -13.43
C ASN A 75 12.65 -16.84 -14.96
N ASP A 76 12.79 -15.65 -15.55
CA ASP A 76 12.64 -15.39 -17.00
C ASP A 76 11.38 -16.06 -17.58
N SER A 77 10.24 -15.81 -16.93
CA SER A 77 8.99 -16.53 -17.21
C SER A 77 7.80 -15.58 -17.32
N TYR A 78 6.65 -16.11 -17.76
CA TYR A 78 5.39 -15.36 -17.82
C TYR A 78 4.35 -16.07 -16.96
N ARG A 79 3.85 -15.37 -15.94
CA ARG A 79 2.83 -15.86 -15.02
C ARG A 79 1.48 -15.27 -15.41
N ASP A 80 0.46 -16.14 -15.55
CA ASP A 80 -0.91 -15.68 -15.80
C ASP A 80 -1.37 -14.75 -14.67
N ASP A 81 -2.03 -13.64 -15.03
CA ASP A 81 -2.42 -12.60 -14.09
C ASP A 81 -3.82 -12.03 -14.41
N ILE A 82 -4.36 -11.21 -13.51
CA ILE A 82 -5.68 -10.62 -13.62
C ILE A 82 -5.57 -9.16 -14.04
N LEU A 83 -6.25 -8.79 -15.11
CA LEU A 83 -6.31 -7.41 -15.61
C LEU A 83 -7.07 -6.49 -14.65
N PRO A 84 -6.91 -5.16 -14.78
CA PRO A 84 -7.69 -4.21 -13.99
C PRO A 84 -9.20 -4.46 -14.02
N SER A 85 -9.77 -4.86 -15.15
CA SER A 85 -11.18 -5.28 -15.23
C SER A 85 -11.61 -6.41 -14.27
N GLY A 86 -10.67 -7.10 -13.62
CA GLY A 86 -10.93 -8.24 -12.73
C GLY A 86 -11.02 -9.57 -13.48
N LEU A 87 -10.75 -9.54 -14.79
CA LEU A 87 -10.80 -10.69 -15.69
C LEU A 87 -9.38 -11.17 -16.02
N SER A 88 -9.23 -12.48 -16.26
CA SER A 88 -7.96 -13.06 -16.73
C SER A 88 -7.71 -12.83 -18.24
N ALA A 89 -8.60 -12.10 -18.91
CA ALA A 89 -8.52 -11.79 -20.32
C ALA A 89 -9.25 -10.49 -20.62
N GLY A 90 -8.71 -9.71 -21.56
CA GLY A 90 -9.21 -8.39 -21.89
C GLY A 90 -8.57 -7.86 -23.17
N SER A 91 -8.58 -6.55 -23.36
CA SER A 91 -7.97 -5.95 -24.55
C SER A 91 -6.44 -6.05 -24.49
N ALA A 92 -5.80 -5.99 -25.65
CA ALA A 92 -4.33 -6.04 -25.70
C ALA A 92 -3.71 -4.76 -25.11
N GLU A 93 -4.40 -3.62 -25.29
CA GLU A 93 -4.03 -2.32 -24.75
C GLU A 93 -4.14 -2.31 -23.22
N GLU A 94 -5.23 -2.82 -22.65
CA GLU A 94 -5.39 -2.95 -21.19
C GLU A 94 -4.27 -3.82 -20.59
N ALA A 95 -3.90 -4.90 -21.28
CA ALA A 95 -2.80 -5.76 -20.88
C ALA A 95 -1.42 -5.09 -21.00
N LEU A 96 -1.23 -4.23 -22.02
CA LEU A 96 -0.03 -3.44 -22.18
C LEU A 96 0.07 -2.39 -21.07
N ASP A 97 -1.01 -1.67 -20.79
CA ASP A 97 -1.07 -0.67 -19.72
C ASP A 97 -0.75 -1.31 -18.37
N CYS A 98 -1.41 -2.44 -18.05
CA CYS A 98 -1.15 -3.18 -16.82
C CYS A 98 0.31 -3.59 -16.66
N ALA A 99 1.00 -3.95 -17.75
CA ALA A 99 2.41 -4.32 -17.70
C ALA A 99 3.34 -3.09 -17.59
N CYS A 100 3.09 -2.06 -18.39
CA CYS A 100 3.87 -0.82 -18.34
C CYS A 100 3.72 -0.09 -17.00
N ASP A 101 2.53 -0.06 -16.40
CA ASP A 101 2.28 0.47 -15.05
C ASP A 101 3.16 -0.25 -14.00
N PHE A 102 3.35 -1.55 -14.18
CA PHE A 102 4.15 -2.38 -13.27
C PHE A 102 5.66 -2.11 -13.42
N TYR A 103 6.15 -1.90 -14.64
CA TYR A 103 7.59 -1.84 -14.92
C TYR A 103 8.19 -0.46 -15.12
N LEU A 104 7.43 0.52 -15.64
CA LEU A 104 7.99 1.74 -16.25
C LEU A 104 7.65 3.03 -15.54
N ALA A 105 6.78 3.00 -14.54
CA ALA A 105 6.41 4.21 -13.79
C ALA A 105 7.49 4.57 -12.74
N PRO A 106 8.11 5.76 -12.80
CA PRO A 106 8.52 6.47 -11.60
C PRO A 106 7.24 7.09 -11.01
N HIS A 107 6.67 6.56 -9.93
CA HIS A 107 5.32 7.00 -9.45
C HIS A 107 5.25 8.49 -9.07
N PRO A 108 4.09 9.19 -9.17
CA PRO A 108 2.81 8.92 -9.87
C PRO A 108 2.29 10.11 -10.76
N PRO A 109 1.14 10.03 -11.49
CA PRO A 109 0.08 8.99 -11.54
C PRO A 109 -0.03 8.27 -12.90
N GLY A 110 -0.41 7.00 -13.06
CA GLY A 110 -0.81 5.96 -12.10
C GLY A 110 0.28 4.91 -11.84
N GLY A 111 0.10 4.12 -10.80
CA GLY A 111 1.05 3.11 -10.34
C GLY A 111 0.43 1.73 -10.23
N PRO A 112 1.10 0.74 -9.57
CA PRO A 112 0.41 -0.49 -9.19
C PRO A 112 -0.87 -0.06 -8.46
N ARG A 113 -1.96 -0.79 -8.73
CA ARG A 113 -3.22 -0.55 -8.04
C ARG A 113 -2.93 -0.26 -6.57
N PRO A 114 -3.43 0.86 -6.03
CA PRO A 114 -3.23 1.16 -4.63
C PRO A 114 -3.54 -0.10 -3.81
N THR A 115 -2.65 -0.44 -2.89
CA THR A 115 -2.81 -1.59 -2.03
C THR A 115 -4.17 -1.48 -1.37
N ARG A 116 -5.08 -2.41 -1.69
CA ARG A 116 -6.41 -2.37 -1.11
C ARG A 116 -6.34 -2.68 0.37
N VAL A 117 -6.90 -1.78 1.16
CA VAL A 117 -7.10 -1.95 2.59
C VAL A 117 -8.60 -2.21 2.80
N PRO A 118 -9.00 -3.45 3.13
CA PRO A 118 -10.40 -3.77 3.33
C PRO A 118 -10.97 -3.05 4.55
N ALA A 119 -12.29 -2.81 4.54
CA ALA A 119 -13.00 -2.29 5.69
C ALA A 119 -12.74 -3.16 6.94
N GLY A 120 -12.31 -2.52 8.02
CA GLY A 120 -11.94 -3.22 9.25
C GLY A 120 -11.05 -2.38 10.15
N LEU A 121 -10.18 -3.04 10.91
CA LEU A 121 -9.24 -2.37 11.80
C LEU A 121 -7.90 -2.15 11.11
N VAL A 122 -7.46 -0.90 11.05
CA VAL A 122 -6.15 -0.52 10.51
C VAL A 122 -5.26 -0.03 11.65
N LEU A 123 -4.15 -0.71 11.88
CA LEU A 123 -3.17 -0.35 12.91
C LEU A 123 -1.97 0.34 12.26
N LEU A 124 -1.69 1.57 12.66
CA LEU A 124 -0.41 2.20 12.32
C LEU A 124 0.66 1.73 13.31
N VAL A 125 1.77 1.20 12.81
CA VAL A 125 2.83 0.61 13.61
C VAL A 125 4.14 1.35 13.33
N GLY A 126 4.59 2.15 14.29
CA GLY A 126 5.87 2.83 14.15
C GLY A 126 6.20 3.77 15.31
N PRO A 127 7.49 4.07 15.52
CA PRO A 127 7.94 4.94 16.61
C PRO A 127 7.43 6.38 16.43
N PRO A 128 7.51 7.21 17.48
CA PRO A 128 7.33 8.65 17.34
C PRO A 128 8.22 9.22 16.23
N ALA A 129 7.77 10.30 15.60
CA ALA A 129 8.46 10.96 14.48
C ALA A 129 8.64 10.13 13.19
N CYS A 130 7.99 8.98 13.02
CA CYS A 130 8.08 8.21 11.76
C CYS A 130 7.12 8.65 10.64
N GLY A 131 6.30 9.68 10.87
CA GLY A 131 5.39 10.23 9.84
C GLY A 131 3.92 9.75 9.86
N LYS A 132 3.50 8.93 10.83
CA LYS A 132 2.10 8.45 10.98
C LYS A 132 1.05 9.55 10.81
N THR A 133 1.14 10.62 11.59
CA THR A 133 0.16 11.72 11.56
C THR A 133 0.13 12.44 10.22
N SER A 134 1.29 12.63 9.58
CA SER A 134 1.36 13.24 8.25
C SER A 134 0.72 12.33 7.19
N PHE A 135 0.93 11.02 7.29
CA PHE A 135 0.31 10.03 6.41
C PHE A 135 -1.22 9.98 6.58
N VAL A 136 -1.71 9.97 7.83
CA VAL A 136 -3.15 10.03 8.12
C VAL A 136 -3.80 11.29 7.54
N ARG A 137 -3.18 12.45 7.75
CA ARG A 137 -3.66 13.72 7.17
C ARG A 137 -3.73 13.67 5.65
N ALA A 138 -2.75 13.03 5.01
CA ALA A 138 -2.75 12.85 3.56
C ALA A 138 -3.88 11.90 3.10
N LEU A 139 -4.15 10.80 3.83
CA LEU A 139 -5.27 9.91 3.53
C LEU A 139 -6.63 10.65 3.60
N ILE A 140 -6.83 11.48 4.63
CA ILE A 140 -8.04 12.30 4.77
C ILE A 140 -8.14 13.32 3.64
N ALA A 141 -7.05 14.05 3.35
CA ALA A 141 -7.03 15.05 2.28
C ALA A 141 -7.31 14.45 0.89
N HIS A 142 -6.96 13.18 0.68
CA HIS A 142 -7.26 12.42 -0.54
C HIS A 142 -8.61 11.70 -0.53
N GLY A 143 -9.43 11.89 0.52
CA GLY A 143 -10.74 11.25 0.65
C GLY A 143 -10.66 9.72 0.73
N GLN A 144 -9.52 9.15 1.13
CA GLN A 144 -9.38 7.71 1.31
C GLN A 144 -10.05 7.24 2.60
N ILE A 145 -10.02 8.07 3.64
CA ILE A 145 -10.70 7.83 4.91
C ILE A 145 -11.34 9.12 5.39
N ASP A 146 -12.45 8.99 6.11
CA ASP A 146 -13.05 10.10 6.84
C ASP A 146 -12.22 10.43 8.09
N GLU A 147 -12.25 11.69 8.52
CA GLU A 147 -11.56 12.14 9.74
C GLU A 147 -12.04 11.36 10.98
N ASP A 148 -13.34 11.05 11.03
CA ASP A 148 -13.96 10.27 12.10
C ASP A 148 -13.51 8.79 12.14
N ALA A 149 -12.83 8.31 11.08
CA ALA A 149 -12.26 6.98 11.02
C ALA A 149 -10.98 6.86 11.85
N VAL A 150 -10.33 7.98 12.15
CA VAL A 150 -9.09 8.01 12.90
C VAL A 150 -9.38 8.04 14.40
N VAL A 151 -8.80 7.10 15.13
CA VAL A 151 -8.87 7.04 16.59
C VAL A 151 -7.47 7.22 17.15
N SER A 152 -7.14 8.45 17.54
CA SER A 152 -5.80 8.85 18.01
C SER A 152 -5.74 8.93 19.54
N SER A 153 -4.77 8.23 20.16
CA SER A 153 -4.60 8.30 21.62
C SER A 153 -4.14 9.68 22.09
N ASP A 154 -3.40 10.42 21.26
CA ASP A 154 -2.94 11.78 21.57
C ASP A 154 -4.08 12.79 21.53
N GLU A 155 -5.00 12.63 20.57
CA GLU A 155 -6.22 13.45 20.47
C GLU A 155 -7.15 13.19 21.66
N ILE A 156 -7.41 11.91 21.96
CA ILE A 156 -8.21 11.51 23.14
C ILE A 156 -7.60 12.05 24.44
N ARG A 157 -6.27 12.01 24.59
CA ARG A 157 -5.59 12.61 25.74
C ARG A 157 -5.90 14.11 25.86
N THR A 158 -5.82 14.82 24.75
CA THR A 158 -6.10 16.26 24.69
C THR A 158 -7.56 16.57 24.99
N GLU A 159 -8.49 15.77 24.46
CA GLU A 159 -9.93 15.92 24.73
C GLU A 159 -10.30 15.67 26.20
N LEU A 160 -9.74 14.62 26.81
CA LEU A 160 -10.10 14.20 28.17
C LEU A 160 -9.40 15.02 29.26
N PHE A 161 -8.17 15.49 29.01
CA PHE A 161 -7.31 16.10 30.04
C PHE A 161 -6.77 17.49 29.65
N GLY A 162 -7.07 18.00 28.46
CA GLY A 162 -6.53 19.27 27.98
C GLY A 162 -5.01 19.23 27.76
N THR A 163 -4.36 20.39 27.92
CA THR A 163 -2.90 20.56 27.71
C THR A 163 -2.06 20.47 29.00
N SER A 164 -2.68 20.20 30.15
CA SER A 164 -1.98 20.14 31.44
C SER A 164 -2.52 18.98 32.28
N PRO A 165 -1.75 17.89 32.44
CA PRO A 165 -2.10 16.82 33.38
C PRO A 165 -1.67 17.27 34.78
N ALA A 166 -2.37 18.27 35.33
CA ALA A 166 -2.21 18.62 36.73
C ALA A 166 -3.06 17.65 37.56
N ASP A 167 -2.41 16.79 38.33
CA ASP A 167 -2.95 16.01 39.45
C ASP A 167 -3.70 14.69 39.15
N ALA A 168 -3.67 14.17 37.92
CA ALA A 168 -4.20 12.84 37.64
C ALA A 168 -3.12 11.75 37.80
N ASP A 169 -3.48 10.66 38.50
CA ASP A 169 -2.73 9.39 38.46
C ASP A 169 -2.51 8.99 37.00
N LEU A 170 -1.25 8.95 36.56
CA LEU A 170 -0.86 8.72 35.17
C LEU A 170 -1.38 7.37 34.65
N ASP A 171 -1.38 6.34 35.50
CA ASP A 171 -1.86 5.02 35.13
C ASP A 171 -3.38 5.02 34.93
N ALA A 172 -4.11 5.71 35.80
CA ALA A 172 -5.56 5.88 35.67
C ALA A 172 -5.93 6.75 34.45
N ALA A 173 -5.12 7.77 34.14
CA ALA A 173 -5.30 8.60 32.95
C ALA A 173 -5.09 7.80 31.66
N ASP A 174 -4.02 7.01 31.58
CA ASP A 174 -3.74 6.14 30.43
C ASP A 174 -4.81 5.06 30.26
N ALA A 175 -5.30 4.47 31.35
CA ALA A 175 -6.40 3.52 31.31
C ALA A 175 -7.66 4.14 30.69
N ARG A 176 -8.03 5.37 31.07
CA ARG A 176 -9.18 6.09 30.50
C ARG A 176 -8.98 6.41 29.01
N ILE A 177 -7.77 6.77 28.60
CA ILE A 177 -7.45 7.01 27.17
C ILE A 177 -7.65 5.72 26.37
N PHE A 178 -7.12 4.60 26.85
CA PHE A 178 -7.25 3.32 26.16
C PHE A 178 -8.67 2.79 26.16
N GLU A 179 -9.43 2.99 27.23
CA GLU A 179 -10.85 2.64 27.29
C GLU A 179 -11.66 3.44 26.26
N GLU A 180 -11.43 4.76 26.19
CA GLU A 180 -12.11 5.63 25.22
C GLU A 180 -11.71 5.29 23.78
N ARG A 181 -10.42 5.02 23.53
CA ARG A 181 -9.95 4.56 22.21
C ARG A 181 -10.66 3.29 21.79
N ASP A 182 -10.69 2.30 22.67
CA ASP A 182 -11.32 1.02 22.39
C ASP A 182 -12.83 1.17 22.18
N ARG A 183 -13.49 2.03 22.96
CA ARG A 183 -14.92 2.36 22.78
C ARG A 183 -15.19 2.94 21.39
N ARG A 184 -14.39 3.89 20.92
CA ARG A 184 -14.51 4.48 19.57
C ARG A 184 -14.27 3.44 18.48
N ILE A 185 -13.23 2.62 18.62
CA ILE A 185 -12.95 1.52 17.67
C ILE A 185 -14.11 0.52 17.63
N VAL A 186 -14.62 0.09 18.79
CA VAL A 186 -15.76 -0.82 18.90
C VAL A 186 -16.99 -0.25 18.21
N ALA A 187 -17.30 1.04 18.41
CA ALA A 187 -18.46 1.68 17.80
C ALA A 187 -18.40 1.63 16.26
N ARG A 188 -17.23 1.94 15.68
CA ARG A 188 -17.04 1.89 14.22
C ARG A 188 -17.11 0.48 13.66
N LEU A 189 -16.42 -0.47 14.28
CA LEU A 189 -16.42 -1.86 13.83
C LEU A 189 -17.81 -2.51 13.96
N ALA A 190 -18.59 -2.15 14.99
CA ALA A 190 -19.97 -2.59 15.14
C ALA A 190 -20.89 -2.04 14.03
N ALA A 191 -20.58 -0.86 13.48
CA ALA A 191 -21.25 -0.28 12.32
C ALA A 191 -20.72 -0.80 10.97
N GLY A 192 -19.75 -1.73 10.97
CA GLY A 192 -19.10 -2.22 9.76
C GLY A 192 -18.17 -1.20 9.09
N GLN A 193 -17.79 -0.15 9.81
CA GLN A 193 -16.95 0.94 9.32
C GLN A 193 -15.47 0.71 9.66
N THR A 194 -14.58 1.24 8.82
CA THR A 194 -13.13 1.22 9.07
C THR A 194 -12.76 2.04 10.31
N ALA A 195 -11.89 1.49 11.16
CA ALA A 195 -11.28 2.19 12.27
C ALA A 195 -9.75 2.21 12.11
N VAL A 196 -9.14 3.39 12.05
CA VAL A 196 -7.70 3.60 11.97
C VAL A 196 -7.17 3.94 13.36
N ALA A 197 -6.49 3.00 14.01
CA ALA A 197 -5.87 3.23 15.31
C ALA A 197 -4.53 3.96 15.14
N GLU A 198 -4.54 5.28 15.31
CA GLU A 198 -3.35 6.11 15.26
C GLU A 198 -2.67 6.14 16.64
N SER A 199 -1.67 5.28 16.81
CA SER A 199 -0.79 5.24 17.99
C SER A 199 0.55 4.64 17.57
N THR A 200 1.50 4.48 18.50
CA THR A 200 2.79 3.86 18.16
C THR A 200 2.65 2.36 17.83
N ASN A 201 1.82 1.64 18.59
CA ASN A 201 1.49 0.21 18.43
C ASN A 201 2.72 -0.72 18.23
N VAL A 202 3.88 -0.34 18.77
CA VAL A 202 5.14 -1.08 18.58
C VAL A 202 5.24 -2.32 19.47
N THR A 203 4.49 -2.39 20.58
CA THR A 203 4.52 -3.54 21.50
C THR A 203 3.49 -4.60 21.11
N PRO A 204 3.80 -5.90 21.30
CA PRO A 204 2.82 -6.98 21.07
C PRO A 204 1.57 -6.83 21.94
N GLN A 205 1.71 -6.40 23.19
CA GLN A 205 0.60 -6.22 24.12
C GLN A 205 -0.40 -5.16 23.63
N ALA A 206 0.08 -4.03 23.12
CA ALA A 206 -0.78 -2.98 22.56
C ALA A 206 -1.59 -3.52 21.37
N ARG A 207 -0.96 -4.30 20.49
CA ARG A 207 -1.64 -4.89 19.32
C ARG A 207 -2.59 -6.01 19.69
N ALA A 208 -2.22 -6.90 20.62
CA ALA A 208 -3.03 -8.05 21.01
C ALA A 208 -4.43 -7.65 21.47
N ARG A 209 -4.54 -6.55 22.23
CA ARG A 209 -5.82 -6.00 22.69
C ARG A 209 -6.69 -5.53 21.52
N LEU A 210 -6.12 -4.77 20.58
CA LEU A 210 -6.82 -4.25 19.42
C LEU A 210 -7.24 -5.36 18.44
N ILE A 211 -6.37 -6.35 18.22
CA ILE A 211 -6.67 -7.56 17.43
C ILE A 211 -7.84 -8.33 18.06
N ALA A 212 -7.85 -8.48 19.39
CA ALA A 212 -8.94 -9.14 20.09
C ALA A 212 -10.28 -8.41 19.89
N ILE A 213 -10.28 -7.07 19.87
CA ILE A 213 -11.47 -6.28 19.54
C ILE A 213 -11.93 -6.59 18.11
N ALA A 214 -11.05 -6.48 17.10
CA ALA A 214 -11.41 -6.74 15.70
C ALA A 214 -11.98 -8.16 15.48
N ARG A 215 -11.38 -9.16 16.12
CA ARG A 215 -11.86 -10.56 16.08
C ARG A 215 -13.30 -10.71 16.55
N ARG A 216 -13.73 -9.97 17.58
CA ARG A 216 -15.13 -10.03 18.08
C ARG A 216 -16.16 -9.58 17.03
N PHE A 217 -15.75 -8.75 16.08
CA PHE A 217 -16.59 -8.25 15.00
C PHE A 217 -16.32 -8.94 13.66
N ASN A 218 -15.47 -9.98 13.63
CA ASN A 218 -14.97 -10.61 12.40
C ASN A 218 -14.36 -9.60 11.40
N ALA A 219 -13.82 -8.49 11.92
CA ALA A 219 -13.22 -7.45 11.10
C ALA A 219 -11.76 -7.84 10.75
N PRO A 220 -11.32 -7.69 9.49
CA PRO A 220 -9.92 -7.90 9.13
C PRO A 220 -9.03 -6.86 9.81
N VAL A 221 -7.81 -7.28 10.16
CA VAL A 221 -6.76 -6.42 10.74
C VAL A 221 -5.69 -6.17 9.69
N THR A 222 -5.54 -4.92 9.27
CA THR A 222 -4.43 -4.47 8.41
C THR A 222 -3.42 -3.70 9.24
N MET A 223 -2.13 -4.02 9.13
CA MET A 223 -1.07 -3.30 9.83
C MET A 223 -0.18 -2.55 8.84
N LEU A 224 -0.05 -1.23 9.04
CA LEU A 224 0.77 -0.33 8.23
C LEU A 224 2.02 0.05 9.01
N ARG A 225 3.19 -0.43 8.58
CA ARG A 225 4.47 -0.24 9.27
C ARG A 225 5.23 0.96 8.73
N PHE A 226 5.86 1.71 9.63
CA PHE A 226 6.68 2.88 9.29
C PHE A 226 8.13 2.59 9.68
N THR A 227 8.89 1.99 8.76
CA THR A 227 10.21 1.39 9.01
C THR A 227 11.37 2.37 8.80
N LEU A 228 11.26 3.60 9.32
CA LEU A 228 12.30 4.62 9.19
C LEU A 228 13.55 4.25 10.02
N ASP A 229 14.73 4.61 9.52
CA ASP A 229 15.98 4.42 10.26
C ASP A 229 16.07 5.36 11.47
N LEU A 230 16.83 4.94 12.48
CA LEU A 230 16.94 5.67 13.73
C LEU A 230 17.53 7.08 13.56
N GLY A 231 18.45 7.27 12.62
CA GLY A 231 19.07 8.57 12.36
C GLY A 231 18.02 9.58 11.89
N LEU A 232 17.22 9.20 10.91
CA LEU A 232 16.13 10.03 10.39
C LEU A 232 15.02 10.26 11.42
N LEU A 233 14.67 9.27 12.24
CA LEU A 233 13.68 9.47 13.32
C LEU A 233 14.14 10.55 14.30
N LEU A 234 15.41 10.52 14.69
CA LEU A 234 15.97 11.50 15.62
C LEU A 234 16.09 12.89 14.98
N GLN A 235 16.50 12.95 13.71
CA GLN A 235 16.51 14.19 12.95
C GLN A 235 15.11 14.80 12.88
N GLN A 236 14.11 14.03 12.46
CA GLN A 236 12.72 14.51 12.34
C GLN A 236 12.14 14.90 13.69
N HIS A 237 12.48 14.18 14.77
CA HIS A 237 12.07 14.54 16.12
C HIS A 237 12.65 15.89 16.55
N ALA A 238 13.95 16.13 16.29
CA ALA A 238 14.61 17.41 16.58
C ALA A 238 13.99 18.56 15.77
N GLU A 239 13.73 18.35 14.47
CA GLU A 239 13.06 19.34 13.60
C GLU A 239 11.63 19.67 14.07
N ARG A 240 10.92 18.71 14.68
CA ARG A 240 9.55 18.90 15.16
C ARG A 240 9.46 19.80 16.40
N GLY A 241 10.55 19.92 17.17
CA GLY A 241 10.60 20.78 18.37
C GLY A 241 9.62 20.40 19.50
N ARG A 242 9.06 19.18 19.48
CA ARG A 242 8.13 18.67 20.49
C ARG A 242 8.89 18.27 21.76
N THR A 243 8.41 18.68 22.93
CA THR A 243 9.06 18.44 24.24
C THR A 243 8.38 17.35 25.07
N ASP A 244 7.24 16.84 24.63
CA ASP A 244 6.47 15.79 25.30
C ASP A 244 7.07 14.39 25.17
N ILE A 245 8.04 14.21 24.27
CA ILE A 245 8.80 12.97 24.14
C ILE A 245 10.27 13.28 23.94
N THR A 246 11.13 12.48 24.55
CA THR A 246 12.58 12.64 24.51
C THR A 246 13.20 11.81 23.38
N ALA A 247 14.39 12.21 22.93
CA ALA A 247 15.18 11.43 21.99
C ALA A 247 15.51 10.01 22.51
N ALA A 248 15.63 9.84 23.84
CA ALA A 248 15.85 8.53 24.46
C ALA A 248 14.62 7.62 24.30
N GLU A 249 13.42 8.16 24.47
CA GLU A 249 12.17 7.43 24.25
C GLU A 249 12.00 7.08 22.77
N VAL A 250 12.31 7.98 21.84
CA VAL A 250 12.30 7.67 20.39
C VAL A 250 13.20 6.47 20.09
N ARG A 251 14.42 6.42 20.66
CA ARG A 251 15.32 5.25 20.53
C ARG A 251 14.70 3.99 21.12
N ALA A 252 14.07 4.08 22.28
CA ALA A 252 13.42 2.95 22.92
C ALA A 252 12.28 2.39 22.06
N TYR A 253 11.39 3.25 21.54
CA TYR A 253 10.32 2.86 20.62
C TYR A 253 10.84 2.21 19.34
N ALA A 254 11.90 2.76 18.74
CA ALA A 254 12.52 2.20 17.55
C ALA A 254 13.13 0.81 17.82
N ALA A 255 13.80 0.63 18.96
CA ALA A 255 14.36 -0.65 19.38
C ALA A 255 13.27 -1.70 19.63
N VAL A 256 12.15 -1.32 20.28
CA VAL A 256 11.00 -2.19 20.49
C VAL A 256 10.38 -2.60 19.15
N MET A 257 10.18 -1.66 18.23
CA MET A 257 9.67 -1.97 16.88
C MET A 257 10.58 -2.97 16.15
N ALA A 258 11.89 -2.73 16.15
CA ALA A 258 12.85 -3.62 15.48
C ALA A 258 12.81 -5.06 16.03
N ARG A 259 12.56 -5.23 17.33
CA ARG A 259 12.45 -6.54 17.98
C ARG A 259 11.10 -7.22 17.79
N HIS A 260 10.02 -6.45 17.69
CA HIS A 260 8.67 -6.98 17.88
C HIS A 260 7.68 -6.66 16.75
N ALA A 261 8.08 -5.95 15.69
CA ALA A 261 7.18 -5.56 14.59
C ALA A 261 7.70 -6.00 13.21
N GLY A 262 8.42 -7.13 13.17
CA GLY A 262 8.72 -7.84 11.92
C GLY A 262 7.44 -8.34 11.23
N ALA A 263 7.39 -8.32 9.91
CA ALA A 263 6.15 -8.60 9.16
C ALA A 263 5.57 -9.99 9.49
N ASP A 264 6.42 -11.01 9.61
CA ASP A 264 5.99 -12.38 9.93
C ASP A 264 5.45 -12.51 11.35
N GLN A 265 6.05 -11.79 12.29
CA GLN A 265 5.54 -11.73 13.65
C GLN A 265 4.16 -11.07 13.68
N LEU A 266 3.98 -9.94 12.98
CA LEU A 266 2.67 -9.26 12.92
C LEU A 266 1.57 -10.14 12.30
N ARG A 267 1.91 -10.91 11.26
CA ARG A 267 0.99 -11.92 10.70
C ARG A 267 0.64 -13.00 11.71
N THR A 268 1.63 -13.52 12.44
CA THR A 268 1.43 -14.54 13.49
C THR A 268 0.56 -14.04 14.64
N GLU A 269 0.64 -12.75 14.99
CA GLU A 269 -0.19 -12.14 16.03
C GLU A 269 -1.67 -12.02 15.61
N GLY A 270 -1.95 -11.99 14.31
CA GLY A 270 -3.30 -11.96 13.76
C GLY A 270 -3.57 -10.87 12.72
N ALA A 271 -2.54 -10.24 12.15
CA ALA A 271 -2.72 -9.37 10.99
C ALA A 271 -3.16 -10.20 9.78
N ASN A 272 -4.27 -9.81 9.15
CA ASN A 272 -4.68 -10.35 7.85
C ASN A 272 -3.79 -9.83 6.73
N ALA A 273 -3.32 -8.57 6.85
CA ALA A 273 -2.42 -7.94 5.90
C ALA A 273 -1.39 -7.06 6.63
N VAL A 274 -0.17 -7.01 6.11
CA VAL A 274 0.94 -6.20 6.63
C VAL A 274 1.63 -5.52 5.48
N HIS A 275 1.75 -4.20 5.54
CA HIS A 275 2.37 -3.38 4.50
C HIS A 275 3.36 -2.39 5.11
N ASP A 276 4.43 -2.11 4.39
CA ASP A 276 5.33 -1.00 4.69
C ASP A 276 4.83 0.26 3.99
N VAL A 277 4.74 1.35 4.74
CA VAL A 277 4.37 2.65 4.22
C VAL A 277 5.64 3.29 3.64
N PRO A 278 5.65 3.66 2.33
CA PRO A 278 6.77 4.37 1.73
C PRO A 278 7.06 5.68 2.48
N GLY A 279 8.33 6.00 2.69
CA GLY A 279 8.74 7.21 3.38
C GLY A 279 9.82 7.98 2.60
N ARG A 280 10.34 9.03 3.23
CA ARG A 280 11.41 9.88 2.67
C ARG A 280 12.64 9.10 2.15
N PRO A 281 13.12 8.01 2.79
CA PRO A 281 14.23 7.22 2.25
C PRO A 281 13.93 6.62 0.87
N GLN A 282 12.67 6.35 0.58
CA GLN A 282 12.18 5.87 -0.71
C GLN A 282 11.79 7.01 -1.67
N GLY A 283 12.10 8.27 -1.32
CA GLY A 283 11.72 9.46 -2.09
C GLY A 283 10.25 9.83 -1.98
N ALA A 284 9.45 9.13 -1.16
CA ALA A 284 8.02 9.33 -1.07
C ALA A 284 7.64 10.42 -0.06
N THR A 285 6.82 11.37 -0.51
CA THR A 285 6.08 12.31 0.32
C THR A 285 4.92 11.60 1.04
N PRO A 286 4.34 12.19 2.11
CA PRO A 286 3.14 11.63 2.74
C PRO A 286 1.95 11.48 1.78
N ALA A 287 1.81 12.39 0.81
CA ALA A 287 0.76 12.32 -0.21
C ALA A 287 0.95 11.13 -1.17
N GLU A 288 2.18 10.94 -1.66
CA GLU A 288 2.52 9.78 -2.49
C GLU A 288 2.36 8.48 -1.69
N ALA A 289 2.86 8.45 -0.44
CA ALA A 289 2.66 7.33 0.48
C ALA A 289 1.18 6.99 0.68
N ALA A 290 0.32 7.98 0.86
CA ALA A 290 -1.13 7.80 0.99
C ALA A 290 -1.75 7.27 -0.32
N ALA A 291 -1.33 7.77 -1.47
CA ALA A 291 -1.80 7.31 -2.78
C ALA A 291 -1.43 5.84 -3.09
N HIS A 292 -0.44 5.27 -2.39
CA HIS A 292 -0.13 3.84 -2.47
C HIS A 292 -1.19 2.93 -1.85
N PHE A 293 -2.17 3.46 -1.11
CA PHE A 293 -3.22 2.68 -0.44
C PHE A 293 -4.60 3.13 -0.90
N SER A 294 -5.52 2.18 -1.09
CA SER A 294 -6.94 2.45 -1.33
C SER A 294 -7.78 1.75 -0.28
N PHE A 295 -8.55 2.52 0.47
CA PHE A 295 -9.43 2.01 1.52
C PHE A 295 -10.82 1.78 0.90
N THR A 296 -11.43 0.64 1.23
CA THR A 296 -12.75 0.22 0.71
C THR A 296 -13.77 0.12 1.83
#